data_AF-A0A533UIL3-F1
#
_entry.id   AF-A0A533UIL3-F1
#
_cell.length_a   1.000
_cell.length_b   1.000
_cell.length_c   1.000
_cell.angle_alpha   90.00
_cell.angle_beta   90.00
_cell.angle_gamma   90.00
#
_symmetry.space_group_name_H-M   'P 1'
#
loop_
_entity.id
_entity.type
_entity.pdbx_description
1 polymer ?
#
loop_
_entity_poly.entity_id
_entity_poly.type
_entity_poly.pdbx_seq_one_letter_code
_entity_poly.pdbx_strand_id
1 'polypeptide(L)'
;CSACSRVYVQKNIANQFMEKLVSKVKSLKIGHPWEKDIFLGPVINDDAVKKFQKASDVAKKDGKVVFGGSVLKESDYQHGYFVEPTIVADLPQEHELVREELFLPFVCVIQFDSFDEAIKMANKTNYGLTAGIFSKDQKEIEAFFEKIEAGVTYANRDASATTGAMVGAQPFVGWKESGISGKGAGGAYYLLQFMREQTQTRCE
;
A
#
# COMPACT_ATOMS: atom_id res chain seq x y z
N CYS A 1 7.03 -0.85 -1.85
CA CYS A 1 6.79 -1.69 -0.66
C CYS A 1 5.76 -1.07 0.30
N SER A 2 5.81 0.22 0.67
CA SER A 2 4.82 0.81 1.61
C SER A 2 3.54 1.39 0.97
N ALA A 3 3.38 1.25 -0.35
CA ALA A 3 2.22 1.77 -1.06
C ALA A 3 0.93 1.10 -0.59
N CYS A 4 -0.15 1.87 -0.49
CA CYS A 4 -1.47 1.34 -0.16
C CYS A 4 -2.07 0.67 -1.41
N SER A 5 -2.00 -0.66 -1.47
CA SER A 5 -2.63 -1.47 -2.53
C SER A 5 -4.02 -1.98 -2.17
N ARG A 6 -4.39 -1.92 -0.87
CA ARG A 6 -5.69 -2.38 -0.34
C ARG A 6 -6.30 -1.28 0.52
N VAL A 7 -7.54 -0.93 0.23
CA VAL A 7 -8.34 -0.02 1.03
C VAL A 7 -9.57 -0.76 1.54
N TYR A 8 -9.73 -0.79 2.87
CA TYR A 8 -10.91 -1.32 3.53
C TYR A 8 -11.81 -0.15 3.91
N VAL A 9 -13.06 -0.15 3.43
CA VAL A 9 -14.01 0.95 3.63
C VAL A 9 -15.31 0.45 4.24
N GLN A 10 -15.84 1.18 5.23
CA GLN A 10 -17.10 0.82 5.86
C GLN A 10 -18.24 0.95 4.85
N LYS A 11 -19.10 -0.07 4.76
CA LYS A 11 -20.16 -0.20 3.75
C LYS A 11 -21.09 1.02 3.62
N ASN A 12 -21.42 1.65 4.75
CA ASN A 12 -22.29 2.84 4.80
C ASN A 12 -21.71 4.08 4.08
N ILE A 13 -20.38 4.17 3.95
CA ILE A 13 -19.70 5.30 3.28
C ILE A 13 -19.01 4.87 1.98
N ALA A 14 -19.04 3.59 1.62
CA ALA A 14 -18.31 3.03 0.48
C ALA A 14 -18.62 3.77 -0.84
N ASN A 15 -19.89 4.04 -1.13
CA ASN A 15 -20.28 4.75 -2.36
C ASN A 15 -19.70 6.17 -2.41
N GLN A 16 -19.86 6.94 -1.32
CA GLN A 16 -19.33 8.31 -1.24
C GLN A 16 -17.80 8.34 -1.31
N PHE A 17 -17.14 7.36 -0.66
CA PHE A 17 -15.69 7.20 -0.72
C PHE A 17 -15.23 6.93 -2.15
N MET A 18 -15.87 5.99 -2.84
CA MET A 18 -15.54 5.63 -4.22
C MET A 18 -15.71 6.79 -5.19
N GLU A 19 -16.79 7.56 -5.08
CA GLU A 19 -17.01 8.76 -5.90
C GLU A 19 -15.88 9.78 -5.71
N LYS A 20 -15.52 10.07 -4.47
CA LYS A 20 -14.43 11.02 -4.15
C LYS A 20 -13.07 10.50 -4.62
N LEU A 21 -12.80 9.21 -4.43
CA LEU A 21 -11.55 8.58 -4.86
C LEU A 21 -11.41 8.65 -6.39
N VAL A 22 -12.44 8.26 -7.14
CA VAL A 22 -12.45 8.33 -8.61
C VAL A 22 -12.30 9.77 -9.09
N SER A 23 -13.02 10.72 -8.48
CA SER A 23 -12.89 12.14 -8.83
C SER A 23 -11.45 12.64 -8.62
N LYS A 24 -10.82 12.29 -7.50
CA LYS A 24 -9.43 12.67 -7.22
C LYS A 24 -8.46 12.04 -8.21
N VAL A 25 -8.62 10.75 -8.51
CA VAL A 25 -7.74 10.03 -9.46
C VAL A 25 -7.87 10.60 -10.87
N LYS A 26 -9.08 10.96 -11.31
CA LYS A 26 -9.32 11.64 -12.60
C LYS A 26 -8.60 12.98 -12.75
N SER A 27 -8.35 13.69 -11.64
CA SER A 27 -7.64 14.98 -11.66
C SER A 27 -6.11 14.85 -11.71
N LEU A 28 -5.57 13.64 -11.56
CA LEU A 28 -4.12 13.43 -11.54
C LEU A 28 -3.54 13.63 -12.93
N LYS A 29 -2.45 14.39 -13.02
CA LYS A 29 -1.66 14.52 -14.25
C LYS A 29 -0.65 13.38 -14.32
N ILE A 30 -0.68 12.66 -15.43
CA ILE A 30 0.28 11.61 -15.79
C ILE A 30 1.19 12.20 -16.85
N GLY A 31 2.50 11.98 -16.74
CA GLY A 31 3.45 12.56 -17.67
C GLY A 31 4.88 12.30 -17.28
N HIS A 32 5.82 13.03 -17.90
CA HIS A 32 7.22 12.78 -17.65
C HIS A 32 7.65 13.28 -16.25
N PRO A 33 8.47 12.52 -15.51
CA PRO A 33 8.85 12.90 -14.13
C PRO A 33 9.61 14.22 -13.99
N TRP A 34 10.17 14.76 -15.08
CA TRP A 34 10.87 16.06 -15.09
C TRP A 34 9.94 17.25 -15.38
N GLU A 35 8.69 17.00 -15.76
CA GLU A 35 7.70 18.04 -16.00
C GLU A 35 7.06 18.49 -14.68
N LYS A 36 6.75 19.79 -14.60
CA LYS A 36 6.07 20.36 -13.43
C LYS A 36 4.64 19.84 -13.35
N ASP A 37 4.13 19.75 -12.12
CA ASP A 37 2.75 19.35 -11.81
C ASP A 37 2.37 17.92 -12.21
N ILE A 38 3.32 17.07 -12.62
CA ILE A 38 3.09 15.65 -12.86
C ILE A 38 3.01 14.91 -11.53
N PHE A 39 1.91 14.18 -11.34
CA PHE A 39 1.70 13.38 -10.13
C PHE A 39 2.20 11.94 -10.30
N LEU A 40 2.00 11.35 -11.47
CA LEU A 40 2.35 9.96 -11.74
C LEU A 40 3.22 9.86 -13.01
N GLY A 41 4.40 9.26 -12.84
CA GLY A 41 5.30 8.93 -13.95
C GLY A 41 5.07 7.52 -14.51
N PRO A 42 5.94 7.05 -15.41
CA PRO A 42 5.88 5.69 -15.94
C PRO A 42 6.25 4.66 -14.86
N VAL A 43 5.82 3.41 -15.05
CA VAL A 43 6.36 2.27 -14.30
C VAL A 43 7.79 1.97 -14.77
N ILE A 44 8.50 1.12 -14.04
CA ILE A 44 9.96 0.98 -14.19
C ILE A 44 10.40 0.40 -15.55
N ASN A 45 9.67 -0.56 -16.11
CA ASN A 45 10.05 -1.29 -17.33
C ASN A 45 8.86 -1.96 -18.03
N ASP A 46 9.12 -2.58 -19.18
CA ASP A 46 8.15 -3.31 -19.99
C ASP A 46 7.53 -4.51 -19.24
N ASP A 47 8.29 -5.21 -18.41
CA ASP A 47 7.77 -6.32 -17.59
C ASP A 47 6.73 -5.84 -16.57
N ALA A 48 6.91 -4.65 -16.00
CA ALA A 48 5.91 -4.02 -15.14
C ALA A 48 4.64 -3.66 -15.94
N VAL A 49 4.77 -3.21 -17.19
CA VAL A 49 3.61 -2.96 -18.08
C VAL A 49 2.87 -4.26 -18.39
N LYS A 50 3.58 -5.36 -18.69
CA LYS A 50 2.97 -6.68 -18.91
C LYS A 50 2.26 -7.19 -17.65
N LYS A 51 2.89 -7.05 -16.48
CA LYS A 51 2.28 -7.38 -15.19
C LYS A 51 1.01 -6.56 -14.95
N PHE A 52 1.04 -5.26 -15.28
CA PHE A 52 -0.12 -4.38 -15.18
C PHE A 52 -1.24 -4.78 -16.12
N GLN A 53 -0.94 -5.08 -17.38
CA GLN A 53 -1.94 -5.53 -18.35
C GLN A 53 -2.61 -6.81 -17.86
N LYS A 54 -1.82 -7.82 -17.44
CA LYS A 54 -2.34 -9.07 -16.87
C LYS A 54 -3.24 -8.81 -15.66
N ALA A 55 -2.79 -8.00 -14.70
CA ALA A 55 -3.58 -7.67 -13.52
C ALA A 55 -4.89 -6.96 -13.87
N SER A 56 -4.85 -6.07 -14.86
CA SER A 56 -6.04 -5.35 -15.35
C SER A 56 -7.03 -6.28 -16.04
N ASP A 57 -6.54 -7.25 -16.82
CA ASP A 57 -7.40 -8.23 -17.51
C ASP A 57 -8.07 -9.18 -16.51
N VAL A 58 -7.33 -9.65 -15.50
CA VAL A 58 -7.87 -10.43 -14.39
C VAL A 58 -8.92 -9.61 -13.62
N ALA A 59 -8.64 -8.35 -13.30
CA ALA A 59 -9.58 -7.49 -12.60
C ALA A 59 -10.88 -7.24 -13.37
N LYS A 60 -10.82 -7.11 -14.70
CA LYS A 60 -12.01 -6.96 -15.56
C LYS A 60 -12.86 -8.23 -15.61
N LYS A 61 -12.22 -9.40 -15.45
CA LYS A 61 -12.87 -10.71 -15.49
C LYS A 61 -13.51 -11.06 -14.16
N ASP A 62 -12.78 -10.88 -13.06
CA ASP A 62 -13.10 -11.46 -11.76
C ASP A 62 -13.61 -10.41 -10.74
N GLY A 63 -13.62 -9.12 -11.11
CA GLY A 63 -14.13 -8.03 -10.29
C GLY A 63 -14.65 -6.87 -11.14
N LYS A 64 -14.58 -5.65 -10.58
CA LYS A 64 -15.05 -4.42 -11.23
C LYS A 64 -13.94 -3.38 -11.28
N VAL A 65 -13.42 -3.11 -12.48
CA VAL A 65 -12.55 -1.96 -12.71
C VAL A 65 -13.39 -0.68 -12.69
N VAL A 66 -13.27 0.09 -11.62
CA VAL A 66 -14.05 1.33 -11.43
C VAL A 66 -13.41 2.51 -12.15
N PHE A 67 -12.08 2.50 -12.28
CA PHE A 67 -11.32 3.49 -13.02
C PHE A 67 -10.02 2.89 -13.54
N GLY A 68 -9.56 3.34 -14.71
CA GLY A 68 -8.28 2.97 -15.30
C GLY A 68 -8.27 1.58 -15.94
N GLY A 69 -7.15 0.86 -15.77
CA GLY A 69 -6.96 -0.49 -16.29
C GLY A 69 -6.47 -0.56 -17.74
N SER A 70 -5.86 0.52 -18.24
CA SER A 70 -5.29 0.60 -19.59
C SER A 70 -3.82 1.02 -19.59
N VAL A 71 -3.07 0.52 -20.55
CA VAL A 71 -1.71 1.00 -20.87
C VAL A 71 -1.84 2.25 -21.73
N LEU A 72 -1.12 3.31 -21.39
CA LEU A 72 -1.13 4.57 -22.12
C LEU A 72 -0.06 4.51 -23.22
N LYS A 73 -0.50 4.64 -24.48
CA LYS A 73 0.39 4.57 -25.66
C LYS A 73 0.28 5.78 -26.58
N GLU A 74 -0.67 6.67 -26.33
CA GLU A 74 -0.94 7.81 -27.22
C GLU A 74 0.01 8.98 -26.94
N SER A 75 0.28 9.79 -27.97
CA SER A 75 1.07 11.05 -27.89
C SER A 75 2.36 10.92 -27.06
N ASP A 76 2.42 11.62 -25.94
CA ASP A 76 3.62 11.82 -25.12
C ASP A 76 4.01 10.53 -24.37
N TYR A 77 3.16 9.51 -24.38
CA TYR A 77 3.39 8.23 -23.71
C TYR A 77 4.09 7.19 -24.61
N GLN A 78 4.24 7.45 -25.92
CA GLN A 78 4.72 6.46 -26.90
C GLN A 78 6.08 5.85 -26.58
N HIS A 79 6.96 6.59 -25.91
CA HIS A 79 8.34 6.19 -25.61
C HIS A 79 8.57 5.85 -24.13
N GLY A 80 7.50 5.61 -23.36
CA GLY A 80 7.59 5.28 -21.94
C GLY A 80 6.67 4.14 -21.52
N TYR A 81 6.85 3.70 -20.28
CA TYR A 81 6.08 2.61 -19.68
C TYR A 81 4.90 3.18 -18.88
N PHE A 82 3.98 3.85 -19.58
CA PHE A 82 2.87 4.54 -18.92
C PHE A 82 1.63 3.67 -18.80
N VAL A 83 0.99 3.73 -17.63
CA VAL A 83 -0.24 2.99 -17.32
C VAL A 83 -1.19 3.88 -16.53
N GLU A 84 -2.49 3.64 -16.64
CA GLU A 84 -3.48 4.35 -15.85
C GLU A 84 -3.43 3.93 -14.37
N PRO A 85 -3.57 4.86 -13.42
CA PRO A 85 -3.89 4.49 -12.05
C PRO A 85 -5.22 3.73 -12.06
N THR A 86 -5.27 2.60 -11.39
CA THR A 86 -6.38 1.65 -11.51
C THR A 86 -7.03 1.41 -10.16
N ILE A 87 -8.36 1.55 -10.12
CA ILE A 87 -9.18 1.27 -8.94
C ILE A 87 -10.05 0.06 -9.25
N VAL A 88 -9.94 -0.98 -8.44
CA VAL A 88 -10.73 -2.21 -8.57
C VAL A 88 -11.59 -2.40 -7.33
N ALA A 89 -12.84 -2.76 -7.54
CA ALA A 89 -13.79 -3.13 -6.49
C ALA A 89 -14.36 -4.52 -6.78
N ASP A 90 -15.18 -5.02 -5.85
CA ASP A 90 -15.97 -6.24 -6.00
C ASP A 90 -15.15 -7.51 -6.27
N LEU A 91 -13.89 -7.54 -5.83
CA LEU A 91 -13.06 -8.75 -5.82
C LEU A 91 -13.32 -9.55 -4.53
N PRO A 92 -13.34 -10.90 -4.59
CA PRO A 92 -13.29 -11.73 -3.40
C PRO A 92 -12.09 -11.41 -2.53
N GLN A 93 -12.22 -11.52 -1.20
CA GLN A 93 -11.13 -11.19 -0.28
C GLN A 93 -9.86 -12.05 -0.51
N GLU A 94 -10.03 -13.32 -0.86
CA GLU A 94 -8.93 -14.25 -1.12
C GLU A 94 -8.35 -14.14 -2.53
N HIS A 95 -8.85 -13.20 -3.33
CA HIS A 95 -8.43 -13.05 -4.71
C HIS A 95 -6.94 -12.67 -4.79
N GLU A 96 -6.23 -13.18 -5.80
CA GLU A 96 -4.79 -12.96 -5.97
C GLU A 96 -4.43 -11.47 -6.00
N LEU A 97 -5.18 -10.64 -6.72
CA LEU A 97 -4.99 -9.18 -6.77
C LEU A 97 -5.19 -8.46 -5.43
N VAL A 98 -5.86 -9.09 -4.46
CA VAL A 98 -5.97 -8.58 -3.09
C VAL A 98 -4.79 -9.04 -2.25
N ARG A 99 -4.29 -10.27 -2.44
CA ARG A 99 -3.26 -10.86 -1.58
C ARG A 99 -1.83 -10.55 -2.01
N GLU A 100 -1.59 -10.50 -3.30
CA GLU A 100 -0.25 -10.37 -3.88
C GLU A 100 0.18 -8.91 -4.04
N GLU A 101 1.49 -8.67 -3.88
CA GLU A 101 2.06 -7.34 -4.10
C GLU A 101 2.31 -7.09 -5.60
N LEU A 102 1.57 -6.13 -6.15
CA LEU A 102 1.69 -5.79 -7.57
C LEU A 102 2.87 -4.86 -7.88
N PHE A 103 3.21 -3.94 -6.97
CA PHE A 103 4.17 -2.84 -7.22
C PHE A 103 3.76 -1.94 -8.40
N LEU A 104 2.46 -1.75 -8.60
CA LEU A 104 1.85 -1.00 -9.69
C LEU A 104 0.90 0.08 -9.13
N PRO A 105 0.52 1.11 -9.91
CA PRO A 105 -0.48 2.10 -9.50
C PRO A 105 -1.89 1.49 -9.52
N PHE A 106 -2.13 0.55 -8.61
CA PHE A 106 -3.27 -0.35 -8.60
C PHE A 106 -3.78 -0.49 -7.16
N VAL A 107 -5.06 -0.19 -6.92
CA VAL A 107 -5.67 -0.27 -5.60
C VAL A 107 -6.96 -1.09 -5.64
N CYS A 108 -7.07 -2.04 -4.71
CA CYS A 108 -8.27 -2.83 -4.48
C CYS A 108 -9.06 -2.23 -3.32
N VAL A 109 -10.31 -1.85 -3.56
CA VAL A 109 -11.23 -1.32 -2.56
C VAL A 109 -12.20 -2.41 -2.13
N ILE A 110 -12.21 -2.68 -0.83
CA ILE A 110 -12.92 -3.79 -0.20
C ILE A 110 -13.85 -3.21 0.86
N GLN A 111 -15.11 -3.58 0.79
CA GLN A 111 -16.10 -3.14 1.77
C GLN A 111 -16.08 -4.06 2.99
N PHE A 112 -16.34 -3.52 4.18
CA PHE A 112 -16.55 -4.29 5.40
C PHE A 112 -17.81 -3.80 6.14
N ASP A 113 -18.41 -4.70 6.93
CA ASP A 113 -19.59 -4.38 7.73
C ASP A 113 -19.20 -3.96 9.16
N SER A 114 -18.16 -4.57 9.76
CA SER A 114 -17.68 -4.26 11.12
C SER A 114 -16.17 -3.99 11.21
N PHE A 115 -15.75 -3.21 12.20
CA PHE A 115 -14.34 -2.90 12.42
C PHE A 115 -13.48 -4.16 12.68
N ASP A 116 -13.96 -5.09 13.51
CA ASP A 116 -13.23 -6.34 13.80
C ASP A 116 -13.08 -7.22 12.56
N GLU A 117 -14.06 -7.21 11.65
CA GLU A 117 -13.93 -7.84 10.35
C GLU A 117 -12.85 -7.14 9.52
N ALA A 118 -12.84 -5.81 9.44
CA ALA A 118 -11.84 -5.06 8.70
C ALA A 118 -10.41 -5.39 9.14
N ILE A 119 -10.16 -5.48 10.45
CA ILE A 119 -8.85 -5.87 11.01
C ILE A 119 -8.49 -7.30 10.60
N LYS A 120 -9.41 -8.27 10.73
CA LYS A 120 -9.18 -9.65 10.29
C LYS A 120 -8.85 -9.71 8.80
N MET A 121 -9.55 -8.94 7.98
CA MET A 121 -9.30 -8.89 6.54
C MET A 121 -7.94 -8.27 6.21
N ALA A 122 -7.59 -7.16 6.88
CA ALA A 122 -6.32 -6.48 6.70
C ALA A 122 -5.13 -7.37 7.06
N ASN A 123 -5.23 -8.14 8.15
CA ASN A 123 -4.21 -9.08 8.62
C ASN A 123 -4.13 -10.36 7.79
N LYS A 124 -5.15 -10.71 6.99
CA LYS A 124 -5.18 -11.92 6.15
C LYS A 124 -4.34 -11.76 4.87
N THR A 125 -3.04 -11.61 5.09
CA THR A 125 -2.00 -11.57 4.07
C THR A 125 -0.71 -12.09 4.69
N ASN A 126 0.21 -12.56 3.85
CA ASN A 126 1.54 -12.99 4.29
C ASN A 126 2.44 -11.80 4.67
N TYR A 127 2.05 -10.57 4.30
CA TYR A 127 2.83 -9.36 4.50
C TYR A 127 2.40 -8.58 5.75
N GLY A 128 3.32 -7.79 6.31
CA GLY A 128 3.09 -6.99 7.52
C GLY A 128 3.98 -5.76 7.56
N LEU A 129 4.08 -5.00 6.46
CA LEU A 129 4.99 -3.86 6.39
C LEU A 129 4.37 -2.57 6.95
N THR A 130 3.35 -2.03 6.28
CA THR A 130 2.72 -0.77 6.66
C THR A 130 1.20 -0.87 6.66
N ALA A 131 0.55 -0.19 7.60
CA ALA A 131 -0.91 -0.06 7.63
C ALA A 131 -1.33 1.32 8.15
N GLY A 132 -2.54 1.75 7.80
CA GLY A 132 -3.09 3.03 8.24
C GLY A 132 -4.58 2.95 8.53
N ILE A 133 -5.04 3.76 9.48
CA ILE A 133 -6.46 3.95 9.78
C ILE A 133 -6.87 5.42 9.65
N PHE A 134 -8.07 5.64 9.13
CA PHE A 134 -8.78 6.91 9.26
C PHE A 134 -10.07 6.67 10.05
N SER A 135 -10.14 7.21 11.27
CA SER A 135 -11.34 7.14 12.10
C SER A 135 -11.41 8.35 13.03
N LYS A 136 -12.62 8.70 13.46
CA LYS A 136 -12.86 9.67 14.54
C LYS A 136 -13.13 8.97 15.87
N ASP A 137 -13.37 7.66 15.86
CA ASP A 137 -13.57 6.89 17.08
C ASP A 137 -12.21 6.51 17.66
N GLN A 138 -11.92 7.06 18.83
CA GLN A 138 -10.66 6.81 19.53
C GLN A 138 -10.50 5.33 19.92
N LYS A 139 -11.59 4.62 20.20
CA LYS A 139 -11.55 3.19 20.54
C LYS A 139 -11.14 2.34 19.32
N GLU A 140 -11.59 2.71 18.13
CA GLU A 140 -11.17 2.04 16.90
C GLU A 140 -9.69 2.28 16.61
N ILE A 141 -9.21 3.51 16.84
CA ILE A 141 -7.79 3.85 16.65
C ILE A 141 -6.91 3.05 17.61
N GLU A 142 -7.26 3.00 18.90
CA GLU A 142 -6.54 2.22 19.90
C GLU A 142 -6.56 0.73 19.56
N ALA A 143 -7.75 0.18 19.27
CA ALA A 143 -7.90 -1.22 18.88
C ALA A 143 -7.15 -1.54 17.56
N PHE A 144 -7.03 -0.59 16.64
CA PHE A 144 -6.22 -0.75 15.43
C PHE A 144 -4.75 -0.95 15.79
N PHE A 145 -4.16 -0.07 16.61
CA PHE A 145 -2.76 -0.19 17.01
C PHE A 145 -2.48 -1.45 17.83
N GLU A 146 -3.46 -1.96 18.58
CA GLU A 146 -3.33 -3.21 19.33
C GLU A 146 -3.39 -4.46 18.44
N LYS A 147 -4.23 -4.44 17.39
CA LYS A 147 -4.59 -5.66 16.65
C LYS A 147 -3.99 -5.76 15.24
N ILE A 148 -3.56 -4.65 14.64
CA ILE A 148 -3.00 -4.66 13.28
C ILE A 148 -1.62 -5.31 13.26
N GLU A 149 -1.37 -6.19 12.30
CA GLU A 149 -0.11 -6.92 12.17
C GLU A 149 0.77 -6.27 11.11
N ALA A 150 1.30 -5.09 11.42
CA ALA A 150 2.23 -4.36 10.56
C ALA A 150 3.31 -3.65 11.37
N GLY A 151 4.51 -3.55 10.80
CA GLY A 151 5.65 -2.96 11.51
C GLY A 151 5.62 -1.44 11.60
N VAL A 152 5.00 -0.74 10.64
CA VAL A 152 4.80 0.72 10.71
C VAL A 152 3.34 1.08 10.50
N THR A 153 2.74 1.67 11.51
CA THR A 153 1.31 1.94 11.55
C THR A 153 1.03 3.43 11.71
N TYR A 154 -0.05 3.90 11.11
CA TYR A 154 -0.41 5.32 11.12
C TYR A 154 -1.90 5.50 11.40
N ALA A 155 -2.27 6.60 12.05
CA ALA A 155 -3.65 7.02 12.19
C ALA A 155 -3.79 8.47 11.73
N ASN A 156 -4.84 8.77 10.94
CA ASN A 156 -5.29 10.11 10.60
C ASN A 156 -4.18 11.06 10.06
N ARG A 157 -3.26 10.55 9.23
CA ARG A 157 -2.24 11.38 8.58
C ARG A 157 -2.82 12.12 7.39
N ASP A 158 -2.54 13.42 7.29
CA ASP A 158 -3.04 14.28 6.20
C ASP A 158 -2.52 13.91 4.81
N ALA A 159 -1.27 13.44 4.71
CA ALA A 159 -0.61 13.23 3.43
C ALA A 159 -0.66 11.77 2.93
N SER A 160 -0.48 10.79 3.81
CA SER A 160 -0.46 9.37 3.44
C SER A 160 -0.77 8.48 4.63
N ALA A 161 -1.59 7.45 4.38
CA ALA A 161 -1.95 6.45 5.36
C ALA A 161 -0.86 5.40 5.60
N THR A 162 0.09 5.22 4.67
CA THR A 162 1.03 4.08 4.72
C THR A 162 2.46 4.41 4.29
N THR A 163 2.70 5.53 3.61
CA THR A 163 4.03 5.88 3.03
C THR A 163 4.71 7.04 3.76
N GLY A 164 5.95 7.34 3.39
CA GLY A 164 6.69 8.50 3.90
C GLY A 164 7.12 8.34 5.36
N ALA A 165 7.63 7.16 5.72
CA ALA A 165 8.32 6.96 7.00
C ALA A 165 9.59 7.82 7.03
N MET A 166 9.83 8.52 8.14
CA MET A 166 11.00 9.37 8.34
C MET A 166 12.00 8.70 9.27
N VAL A 167 13.29 8.85 8.93
CA VAL A 167 14.40 8.35 9.73
C VAL A 167 14.34 8.92 11.15
N GLY A 168 14.56 8.08 12.16
CA GLY A 168 14.52 8.45 13.58
C GLY A 168 13.12 8.51 14.20
N ALA A 169 12.10 8.97 13.46
CA ALA A 169 10.73 9.10 13.96
C ALA A 169 9.88 7.85 13.69
N GLN A 170 9.99 7.25 12.51
CA GLN A 170 9.27 6.04 12.13
C GLN A 170 10.25 5.01 11.55
N PRO A 171 11.02 4.30 12.41
CA PRO A 171 11.89 3.21 11.96
C PRO A 171 11.14 2.25 11.04
N PHE A 172 11.64 2.07 9.82
CA PHE A 172 10.90 1.35 8.78
C PHE A 172 11.13 -0.15 8.93
N VAL A 173 10.17 -0.83 9.54
CA VAL A 173 10.23 -2.26 9.94
C VAL A 173 9.06 -3.03 9.36
N GLY A 174 9.29 -4.30 8.99
CA GLY A 174 8.26 -5.22 8.55
C GLY A 174 8.11 -6.42 9.47
N TRP A 175 6.88 -6.93 9.56
CA TRP A 175 6.51 -8.18 10.21
C TRP A 175 6.17 -9.25 9.16
N LYS A 176 5.99 -10.50 9.60
CA LYS A 176 5.69 -11.66 8.74
C LYS A 176 6.72 -11.80 7.62
N GLU A 177 6.29 -12.04 6.37
CA GLU A 177 7.20 -12.12 5.22
C GLU A 177 7.77 -10.75 4.81
N SER A 178 7.33 -9.64 5.42
CA SER A 178 7.87 -8.30 5.13
C SER A 178 9.15 -7.96 5.89
N GLY A 179 9.61 -8.81 6.82
CA GLY A 179 10.85 -8.58 7.55
C GLY A 179 11.24 -9.74 8.45
N ILE A 180 12.53 -10.03 8.54
CA ILE A 180 13.06 -11.20 9.26
C ILE A 180 13.48 -10.84 10.69
N SER A 181 14.09 -9.66 10.89
CA SER A 181 14.73 -9.32 12.16
C SER A 181 13.84 -8.55 13.15
N GLY A 182 12.69 -8.05 12.71
CA GLY A 182 11.87 -7.12 13.48
C GLY A 182 12.57 -5.79 13.81
N LYS A 183 13.71 -5.49 13.18
CA LYS A 183 14.53 -4.29 13.42
C LYS A 183 14.61 -3.46 12.14
N GLY A 184 13.90 -2.34 12.11
CA GLY A 184 13.77 -1.48 10.94
C GLY A 184 14.90 -0.49 10.75
N ALA A 185 15.13 -0.10 9.49
CA ALA A 185 16.09 0.95 9.15
C ALA A 185 15.70 2.29 9.78
N GLY A 186 16.72 3.07 10.15
CA GLY A 186 16.52 4.40 10.77
C GLY A 186 16.05 4.37 12.22
N GLY A 187 16.04 3.21 12.88
CA GLY A 187 15.77 3.09 14.33
C GLY A 187 17.00 2.71 15.15
N ALA A 188 16.90 2.85 16.47
CA ALA A 188 17.99 2.58 17.41
C ALA A 188 18.54 1.15 17.34
N TYR A 189 17.69 0.18 17.01
CA TYR A 189 18.07 -1.24 16.94
C TYR A 189 18.72 -1.65 15.61
N TYR A 190 18.73 -0.77 14.60
CA TYR A 190 19.22 -1.14 13.28
C TYR A 190 20.72 -1.38 13.26
N LEU A 191 21.49 -0.48 13.88
CA LEU A 191 22.95 -0.57 13.94
C LEU A 191 23.42 -1.86 14.62
N LEU A 192 22.71 -2.29 15.67
CA LEU A 192 23.02 -3.50 16.42
C LEU A 192 22.99 -4.78 15.56
N GLN A 193 22.30 -4.77 14.42
CA GLN A 193 22.30 -5.92 13.49
C GLN A 193 23.65 -6.14 12.80
N PHE A 194 24.50 -5.12 12.78
CA PHE A 194 25.83 -5.15 12.15
C PHE A 194 26.97 -5.22 13.18
N MET A 195 26.64 -5.24 14.48
CA MET A 195 27.61 -5.28 15.57
C MET A 195 27.80 -6.72 16.09
N ARG A 196 28.89 -6.95 16.81
CA ARG A 196 29.16 -8.18 17.57
C ARG A 196 29.47 -7.81 19.01
N GLU A 197 28.89 -8.53 19.96
CA GLU A 197 29.20 -8.39 21.38
C GLU A 197 30.20 -9.46 21.81
N GLN A 198 31.15 -9.08 22.67
CA GLN A 198 32.09 -10.01 23.28
C GLN A 198 32.29 -9.64 24.76
N THR A 199 31.98 -10.58 25.64
CA THR A 199 32.33 -10.48 27.07
C THR A 199 33.69 -11.14 27.28
N GLN A 200 34.62 -10.43 27.91
CA GLN A 200 35.90 -11.00 28.35
C GLN A 200 35.98 -10.96 29.87
N THR A 201 36.09 -12.12 30.50
CA THR A 201 36.35 -12.26 31.94
C THR A 201 37.77 -12.76 32.11
N ARG A 202 38.61 -12.02 32.85
CA ARG A 202 39.97 -12.41 33.20
C ARG A 202 40.08 -12.45 34.71
N CYS A 203 40.45 -13.61 35.25
CA CYS A 203 40.75 -13.78 36.67
C CYS A 203 42.27 -13.91 36.78
N GLU A 204 42.93 -12.77 36.98
CA GLU A 204 44.32 -12.69 37.43
C GLU A 204 44.33 -12.38 38.93
#